data_AF-A0A2N8PQD7-F1
#
_entry.id   AF-A0A2N8PQD7-F1
#
_cell.length_a   1.000
_cell.length_b   1.000
_cell.length_c   1.000
_cell.angle_alpha   90.00
_cell.angle_beta   90.00
_cell.angle_gamma   90.00
#
_symmetry.space_group_name_H-M   'P 1'
#
loop_
_entity.id
_entity.type
_entity.pdbx_description
1 polymer ?
#
loop_
_entity_poly.entity_id
_entity_poly.type
_entity_poly.pdbx_seq_one_letter_code
_entity_poly.pdbx_strand_id
1 'polypeptide(L)'
;MKPEETEEEQAARAALRAAEAGLKRLLDDRQAGVYDGAAARYFGPLLREANEAVEAARAEVGKYDGGGAVQLPFRSVSLEELTAAWDDASLPMKRDLLRLAIDRIMVRKAPRRGIRFNGHERLDIEWAQPAQQEDFTEAA
;
A
#
# COMPACT_ATOMS: atom_id res chain seq x y z
N MET A 1 9.44 -5.02 -12.81
CA MET A 1 8.09 -5.20 -13.42
C MET A 1 7.09 -4.75 -12.37
N LYS A 2 6.33 -3.69 -12.66
CA LYS A 2 5.19 -3.30 -11.80
C LYS A 2 4.12 -4.40 -11.92
N PRO A 3 3.45 -4.79 -10.83
CA PRO A 3 2.33 -5.73 -10.93
C PRO A 3 1.24 -5.08 -11.80
N GLU A 4 0.63 -5.86 -12.67
CA GLU A 4 -0.44 -5.40 -13.56
C GLU A 4 -1.57 -4.83 -12.70
N GLU A 5 -1.80 -3.51 -12.75
CA GLU A 5 -3.06 -2.93 -12.30
C GLU A 5 -4.18 -3.66 -13.04
N THR A 6 -5.05 -4.34 -12.29
CA THR A 6 -6.19 -5.03 -12.89
C THR A 6 -7.10 -4.01 -13.59
N GLU A 7 -7.74 -4.41 -14.69
CA GLU A 7 -8.67 -3.53 -15.45
C GLU A 7 -9.73 -2.88 -14.54
N GLU A 8 -10.11 -3.58 -13.46
CA GLU A 8 -11.03 -3.11 -12.42
C GLU A 8 -10.48 -1.92 -11.61
N GLU A 9 -9.20 -1.93 -11.25
CA GLU A 9 -8.55 -0.83 -10.54
C GLU A 9 -8.48 0.43 -11.41
N GLN A 10 -8.13 0.26 -12.70
CA GLN A 10 -8.11 1.36 -13.66
C GLN A 10 -9.50 1.97 -13.86
N ALA A 11 -10.53 1.11 -13.94
CA ALA A 11 -11.92 1.55 -14.04
C ALA A 11 -12.37 2.30 -12.77
N ALA A 12 -12.03 1.81 -11.57
CA ALA A 12 -12.36 2.47 -10.31
C ALA A 12 -11.69 3.85 -10.19
N ARG A 13 -10.40 3.95 -10.53
CA ARG A 13 -9.67 5.23 -10.54
C ARG A 13 -10.20 6.20 -11.60
N ALA A 14 -10.61 5.70 -12.76
CA ALA A 14 -11.26 6.52 -13.78
C ALA A 14 -12.63 7.06 -13.30
N ALA A 15 -13.41 6.23 -12.59
CA ALA A 15 -14.68 6.63 -12.01
C ALA A 15 -14.49 7.71 -10.93
N LEU A 16 -13.46 7.59 -10.07
CA LEU A 16 -13.12 8.62 -9.08
C LEU A 16 -12.77 9.95 -9.75
N ARG A 17 -11.90 9.94 -10.76
CA ARG A 17 -11.57 11.16 -11.53
C ARG A 17 -12.78 11.80 -12.17
N ALA A 18 -13.72 11.00 -12.68
CA ALA A 18 -14.95 11.50 -13.28
C ALA A 18 -15.87 12.16 -12.23
N ALA A 19 -16.00 11.56 -11.05
CA ALA A 19 -16.79 12.11 -9.93
C ALA A 19 -16.18 13.43 -9.42
N GLU A 20 -14.87 13.49 -9.23
CA GLU A 20 -14.15 14.71 -8.83
C GLU A 20 -14.28 15.83 -9.87
N ALA A 21 -14.20 15.49 -11.16
CA ALA A 21 -14.43 16.44 -12.25
C ALA A 21 -15.90 16.93 -12.30
N GLY A 22 -16.86 16.10 -11.87
CA GLY A 22 -18.26 16.50 -11.71
C GLY A 22 -18.45 17.50 -10.57
N LEU A 23 -17.86 17.22 -9.41
CA LEU A 23 -17.86 18.13 -8.25
C LEU A 23 -17.20 19.46 -8.58
N LYS A 24 -16.04 19.43 -9.26
CA LYS A 24 -15.34 20.64 -9.69
C LYS A 24 -16.20 21.52 -10.60
N ARG A 25 -16.84 20.92 -11.61
CA ARG A 25 -17.77 21.65 -12.51
C ARG A 25 -18.92 22.30 -11.74
N LEU A 26 -19.52 21.59 -10.79
CA LEU A 26 -20.58 22.13 -9.95
C LEU A 26 -20.12 23.35 -9.12
N LEU A 27 -18.89 23.31 -8.60
CA LEU A 27 -18.29 24.43 -7.88
C LEU A 27 -17.96 25.61 -8.80
N ASP A 28 -17.43 25.33 -10.00
CA ASP A 28 -17.15 26.34 -11.02
C ASP A 28 -18.44 27.04 -11.47
N ASP A 29 -19.53 26.29 -11.68
CA ASP A 29 -20.86 26.81 -12.02
C ASP A 29 -21.44 27.68 -10.89
N ARG A 30 -21.20 27.30 -9.63
CA ARG A 30 -21.58 28.13 -8.48
C ARG A 30 -20.81 29.44 -8.45
N GLN A 31 -19.51 29.40 -8.73
CA GLN A 31 -18.65 30.57 -8.77
C GLN A 31 -18.96 31.49 -9.95
N ALA A 32 -19.43 30.93 -11.07
CA ALA A 32 -19.94 31.67 -12.23
C ALA A 32 -21.34 32.28 -12.01
N GLY A 33 -21.97 32.07 -10.85
CA GLY A 33 -23.27 32.64 -10.51
C GLY A 33 -24.48 31.91 -11.11
N VAL A 34 -24.30 30.72 -11.70
CA VAL A 34 -25.39 29.93 -12.32
C VAL A 34 -26.47 29.56 -11.31
N TYR A 35 -26.09 29.39 -10.05
CA TYR A 35 -26.98 29.04 -8.95
C TYR A 35 -27.38 30.24 -8.06
N ASP A 36 -27.32 31.48 -8.56
CA ASP A 36 -27.79 32.63 -7.80
C ASP A 36 -29.32 32.79 -7.84
N GLY A 37 -29.86 33.51 -6.84
CA GLY A 37 -31.31 33.78 -6.74
C GLY A 37 -32.15 32.52 -6.50
N ALA A 38 -33.23 32.36 -7.27
CA ALA A 38 -34.17 31.24 -7.11
C ALA A 38 -33.54 29.86 -7.39
N ALA A 39 -32.40 29.82 -8.08
CA ALA A 39 -31.67 28.59 -8.39
C ALA A 39 -30.80 28.09 -7.22
N ALA A 40 -30.51 28.93 -6.21
CA ALA A 40 -29.67 28.57 -5.06
C ALA A 40 -30.19 27.37 -4.27
N ARG A 41 -31.51 27.16 -4.27
CA ARG A 41 -32.18 26.02 -3.60
C ARG A 41 -31.80 24.66 -4.19
N TYR A 42 -31.34 24.60 -5.44
CA TYR A 42 -30.95 23.36 -6.09
C TYR A 42 -29.50 22.99 -5.84
N PHE A 43 -28.66 23.96 -5.47
CA PHE A 43 -27.23 23.74 -5.25
C PHE A 43 -26.95 22.82 -4.05
N GLY A 44 -27.63 23.02 -2.92
CA GLY A 44 -27.43 22.20 -1.71
C GLY A 44 -27.64 20.69 -1.95
N PRO A 45 -28.77 20.27 -2.54
CA PRO A 45 -29.00 18.88 -2.92
C PRO A 45 -27.96 18.33 -3.89
N LEU A 46 -27.61 19.09 -4.94
CA LEU A 46 -26.63 18.68 -5.96
C LEU A 46 -25.22 18.52 -5.37
N LEU A 47 -24.83 19.41 -4.46
CA LEU A 47 -23.54 19.34 -3.78
C LEU A 47 -23.45 18.12 -2.88
N ARG A 48 -24.54 17.79 -2.18
CA ARG A 48 -24.62 16.59 -1.35
C ARG A 48 -24.48 15.32 -2.19
N GLU A 49 -25.22 15.22 -3.29
CA GLU A 49 -25.15 14.08 -4.21
C GLU A 49 -23.75 13.94 -4.84
N ALA A 50 -23.13 15.05 -5.27
CA ALA A 50 -21.78 15.04 -5.81
C ALA A 50 -20.73 14.60 -4.77
N ASN A 51 -20.86 15.04 -3.52
CA ASN A 51 -19.99 14.58 -2.42
C ASN A 51 -20.20 13.10 -2.10
N GLU A 52 -21.46 12.64 -2.03
CA GLU A 52 -21.78 11.21 -1.82
C GLU A 52 -21.19 10.35 -2.94
N ALA A 53 -21.22 10.80 -4.20
CA ALA A 53 -20.62 10.11 -5.33
C ALA A 53 -19.08 10.06 -5.27
N VAL A 54 -18.43 11.15 -4.84
CA VAL A 54 -16.97 11.18 -4.65
C VAL A 54 -16.55 10.25 -3.53
N GLU A 55 -17.24 10.28 -2.39
CA GLU A 55 -16.93 9.39 -1.25
C GLU A 55 -17.15 7.91 -1.59
N ALA A 56 -18.21 7.58 -2.34
CA ALA A 56 -18.43 6.22 -2.84
C ALA A 56 -17.31 5.77 -3.80
N ALA A 57 -16.89 6.64 -4.72
CA ALA A 57 -15.79 6.33 -5.64
C ALA A 57 -14.44 6.22 -4.92
N ARG A 58 -14.19 7.03 -3.88
CA ARG A 58 -13.01 6.90 -3.00
C ARG A 58 -13.00 5.59 -2.24
N ALA A 59 -14.15 5.19 -1.70
CA ALA A 59 -14.28 3.91 -1.03
C ALA A 59 -14.02 2.74 -1.99
N GLU A 60 -14.46 2.85 -3.25
CA GLU A 60 -14.19 1.83 -4.28
C GLU A 60 -12.72 1.75 -4.63
N VAL A 61 -12.06 2.90 -4.88
CA VAL A 61 -10.60 2.94 -5.11
C VAL A 61 -9.83 2.40 -3.90
N GLY A 62 -10.28 2.70 -2.68
CA GLY A 62 -9.70 2.20 -1.44
C GLY A 62 -9.73 0.67 -1.30
N LYS A 63 -10.58 -0.05 -2.04
CA LYS A 63 -10.55 -1.52 -2.11
C LYS A 63 -9.36 -2.04 -2.90
N TYR A 64 -8.89 -1.25 -3.86
CA TYR A 64 -7.77 -1.58 -4.75
C TYR A 64 -6.46 -0.93 -4.30
N ASP A 65 -6.51 0.03 -3.38
CA ASP A 65 -5.35 0.68 -2.76
C ASP A 65 -4.64 -0.28 -1.78
N GLY A 66 -4.23 -1.45 -2.29
CA GLY A 66 -3.25 -2.35 -1.69
C GLY A 66 -1.81 -1.85 -1.88
N GLY A 67 -1.65 -0.58 -2.26
CA GLY A 67 -0.36 0.12 -2.29
C GLY A 67 0.08 0.61 -0.91
N GLY A 68 -0.81 0.66 0.08
CA GLY A 68 -0.44 0.81 1.48
C GLY A 68 0.07 -0.53 2.02
N ALA A 69 1.29 -0.53 2.58
CA ALA A 69 1.99 -1.65 3.24
C ALA A 69 1.16 -2.93 3.30
N VAL A 70 1.43 -3.88 2.40
CA VAL A 70 0.83 -5.22 2.34
C VAL A 70 0.31 -5.59 3.73
N GLN A 71 -1.01 -5.47 3.94
CA GLN A 71 -1.63 -5.94 5.18
C GLN A 71 -1.57 -7.46 5.07
N LEU A 72 -0.41 -7.99 5.43
CA LEU A 72 -0.22 -9.41 5.62
C LEU A 72 -1.34 -9.84 6.57
N PRO A 73 -2.13 -10.88 6.26
CA PRO A 73 -3.25 -11.32 7.10
C PRO A 73 -2.82 -11.83 8.50
N PHE A 74 -1.54 -11.66 8.85
CA PHE A 74 -0.88 -12.15 10.04
C PHE A 74 -0.79 -11.11 11.16
N ARG A 75 -1.66 -10.09 11.21
CA ARG A 75 -1.56 -9.01 12.22
C ARG A 75 -1.68 -9.48 13.68
N SER A 76 -1.90 -10.78 13.92
CA SER A 76 -1.64 -11.42 15.21
C SER A 76 -1.49 -12.93 15.06
N VAL A 77 -0.37 -13.40 14.48
CA VAL A 77 0.08 -14.79 14.66
C VAL A 77 1.04 -14.80 15.85
N SER A 78 0.73 -15.59 16.87
CA SER A 78 1.59 -15.70 18.05
C SER A 78 2.99 -16.19 17.65
N LEU A 79 4.02 -15.89 18.46
CA LEU A 79 5.37 -16.40 18.20
C LEU A 79 5.39 -17.93 18.11
N GLU A 80 4.53 -18.61 18.88
CA GLU A 80 4.37 -20.06 18.88
C GLU A 80 3.84 -20.58 17.54
N GLU A 81 2.79 -19.97 17.01
CA GLU A 81 2.23 -20.32 15.70
C GLU A 81 3.20 -20.01 14.55
N LEU A 82 3.95 -18.90 14.64
CA LEU A 82 5.01 -18.59 13.67
C LEU A 82 6.13 -19.61 13.70
N THR A 83 6.51 -20.06 14.89
CA THR A 83 7.55 -21.09 15.07
C THR A 83 7.05 -22.42 14.51
N ALA A 84 5.80 -22.80 14.79
CA ALA A 84 5.19 -24.02 14.26
C ALA A 84 5.09 -23.99 12.73
N ALA A 85 4.65 -22.88 12.14
CA ALA A 85 4.58 -22.70 10.70
C ALA A 85 5.96 -22.71 10.04
N TRP A 86 6.95 -22.09 10.68
CA TRP A 86 8.35 -22.19 10.25
C TRP A 86 8.81 -23.65 10.30
N ASP A 87 8.61 -24.36 11.41
CA ASP A 87 9.09 -25.73 11.55
C ASP A 87 8.46 -26.68 10.51
N ASP A 88 7.16 -26.54 10.23
CA ASP A 88 6.43 -27.28 9.20
C ASP A 88 6.87 -26.92 7.76
N ALA A 89 7.35 -25.70 7.53
CA ALA A 89 7.76 -25.26 6.21
C ALA A 89 8.92 -26.11 5.65
N SER A 90 8.80 -26.45 4.36
CA SER A 90 9.84 -27.17 3.63
C SER A 90 11.15 -26.37 3.53
N LEU A 91 12.28 -27.06 3.38
CA LEU A 91 13.60 -26.42 3.21
C LEU A 91 13.65 -25.41 2.04
N PRO A 92 13.06 -25.70 0.86
CA PRO A 92 12.97 -24.72 -0.21
C PRO A 92 12.23 -23.44 0.22
N MET A 93 11.08 -23.58 0.87
CA MET A 93 10.27 -22.45 1.35
C MET A 93 11.03 -21.61 2.38
N LYS A 94 11.66 -22.27 3.37
CA LYS A 94 12.51 -21.60 4.37
C LYS A 94 13.60 -20.74 3.72
N ARG A 95 14.24 -21.26 2.68
CA ARG A 95 15.28 -20.54 1.95
C ARG A 95 14.74 -19.32 1.22
N ASP A 96 13.56 -19.44 0.61
CA ASP A 96 12.95 -18.34 -0.12
C ASP A 96 12.45 -17.24 0.84
N LEU A 97 11.88 -17.60 1.99
CA LEU A 97 11.54 -16.64 3.05
C LEU A 97 12.77 -15.88 3.57
N LEU A 98 13.89 -16.59 3.81
CA LEU A 98 15.14 -15.93 4.24
C LEU A 98 15.71 -15.01 3.17
N ARG A 99 15.56 -15.34 1.88
CA ARG A 99 16.00 -14.47 0.77
C ARG A 99 15.18 -13.19 0.66
N LEU A 100 13.92 -13.22 1.05
CA LEU A 100 13.07 -12.03 1.08
C LEU A 100 13.37 -11.13 2.28
N ALA A 101 13.68 -11.75 3.43
CA ALA A 101 13.90 -11.01 4.66
C ALA A 101 15.32 -10.46 4.83
N ILE A 102 16.31 -11.06 4.17
CA ILE A 102 17.73 -10.74 4.36
C ILE A 102 18.33 -10.21 3.06
N ASP A 103 18.85 -8.99 3.11
CA ASP A 103 19.57 -8.38 1.97
C ASP A 103 21.00 -8.93 1.87
N ARG A 104 21.70 -8.98 3.00
CA ARG A 104 23.10 -9.39 3.03
C ARG A 104 23.47 -10.07 4.34
N ILE A 105 24.29 -11.12 4.22
CA ILE A 105 24.94 -11.79 5.35
C ILE A 105 26.44 -11.64 5.20
N MET A 106 27.09 -10.97 6.14
CA MET A 106 28.54 -10.87 6.21
C MET A 106 29.09 -11.85 7.23
N VAL A 107 29.94 -12.77 6.78
CA VAL A 107 30.61 -13.75 7.64
C VAL A 107 32.07 -13.37 7.83
N ARG A 108 32.44 -12.95 9.04
CA ARG A 108 33.84 -12.66 9.38
C ARG A 108 34.64 -13.95 9.49
N LYS A 109 35.87 -13.93 8.97
CA LYS A 109 36.81 -15.06 9.06
C LYS A 109 37.10 -15.38 10.52
N ALA A 110 37.21 -16.67 10.84
CA ALA A 110 37.61 -17.10 12.18
C ALA A 110 39.02 -16.58 12.50
N PRO A 111 39.27 -16.06 13.72
CA PRO A 111 40.61 -15.61 14.10
C PRO A 111 41.63 -16.75 14.07
N ARG A 112 41.24 -18.00 14.39
CA ARG A 112 42.09 -19.19 14.33
C ARG A 112 41.29 -20.44 13.95
N ARG A 113 41.98 -21.46 13.42
CA ARG A 113 41.39 -22.77 13.07
C ARG A 113 41.09 -23.57 14.35
N GLY A 114 39.95 -24.27 14.38
CA GLY A 114 39.58 -25.17 15.49
C GLY A 114 38.79 -24.53 16.64
N ILE A 115 38.52 -23.23 16.58
CA ILE A 115 37.67 -22.56 17.58
C ILE A 115 36.19 -22.85 17.30
N ARG A 116 35.38 -22.87 18.36
CA ARG A 116 33.92 -22.96 18.23
C ARG A 116 33.39 -21.72 17.50
N PHE A 117 32.37 -21.94 16.68
CA PHE A 117 31.71 -20.86 15.95
C PHE A 117 30.93 -19.98 16.92
N ASN A 118 31.30 -18.70 17.03
CA ASN A 118 30.50 -17.68 17.71
C ASN A 118 29.73 -16.90 16.64
N GLY A 119 28.43 -17.17 16.51
CA GLY A 119 27.58 -16.52 15.50
C GLY A 119 27.45 -15.02 15.72
N HIS A 120 27.33 -14.56 16.97
CA HIS A 120 27.10 -13.15 17.29
C HIS A 120 28.31 -12.28 16.93
N GLU A 121 29.53 -12.78 17.14
CA GLU A 121 30.76 -12.06 16.78
C GLU A 121 31.14 -12.24 15.30
N ARG A 122 30.67 -13.29 14.63
CA ARG A 122 31.10 -13.63 13.27
C ARG A 122 30.09 -13.33 12.19
N LEU A 123 28.82 -13.15 12.52
CA LEU A 123 27.75 -12.87 11.58
C LEU A 123 27.24 -11.45 11.80
N ASP A 124 27.12 -10.74 10.69
CA ASP A 124 26.34 -9.52 10.60
C ASP A 124 25.28 -9.74 9.52
N ILE A 125 24.02 -9.48 9.87
CA ILE A 125 22.86 -9.73 9.02
C ILE A 125 22.20 -8.38 8.76
N GLU A 126 22.27 -7.94 7.52
CA GLU A 126 21.57 -6.78 7.01
C GLU A 126 20.18 -7.23 6.57
N TRP A 127 19.16 -6.82 7.34
CA TRP A 127 17.76 -7.16 7.09
C TRP A 127 17.18 -6.22 6.05
N ALA A 128 16.35 -6.80 5.16
CA ALA A 128 15.66 -6.06 4.12
C ALA A 128 14.83 -4.92 4.72
N GLN A 129 15.05 -3.71 4.20
CA GLN A 129 14.23 -2.56 4.56
C GLN A 129 13.02 -2.49 3.63
N PRO A 130 11.84 -2.07 4.14
CA PRO A 130 10.71 -1.79 3.28
C PRO A 130 11.12 -0.69 2.30
N ALA A 131 10.77 -0.86 1.02
CA ALA A 131 10.94 0.23 0.05
C ALA A 131 10.22 1.46 0.61
N GLN A 132 10.97 2.55 0.81
CA GLN A 132 10.35 3.84 1.09
C GLN A 132 9.45 4.15 -0.09
N GLN A 133 8.15 4.19 0.17
CA GLN A 133 7.15 4.58 -0.80
C GLN A 133 7.42 6.06 -1.08
N GLU A 134 8.12 6.35 -2.17
CA GLU A 134 8.16 7.71 -2.70
C GLU A 134 6.73 8.06 -3.08
N ASP A 135 6.10 8.90 -2.25
CA ASP A 135 4.84 9.55 -2.58
C ASP A 135 5.04 10.31 -3.90
N PHE A 136 4.63 9.69 -5.01
CA PHE A 136 4.50 10.34 -6.30
C PHE A 136 3.29 11.29 -6.25
N THR A 137 3.39 12.34 -5.44
CA THR A 137 2.47 13.47 -5.40
C THR A 137 3.22 14.74 -5.78
N GLU A 138 3.87 14.77 -6.95
CA GLU A 138 4.13 16.04 -7.64
C GLU A 138 4.56 15.82 -9.10
N ALA A 139 3.64 16.12 -10.02
CA ALA A 139 3.97 16.73 -11.29
C ALA A 139 2.74 17.52 -11.74
N ALA A 140 2.78 18.82 -11.41
CA ALA A 140 1.90 19.88 -11.89
C ALA A 140 2.14 20.16 -13.39
#